data_AF-A0A1J7JXP5-F1
#
_entry.id   AF-A0A1J7JXP5-F1
#
_cell.length_a   1.000
_cell.length_b   1.000
_cell.length_c   1.000
_cell.angle_alpha   90.00
_cell.angle_beta   90.00
_cell.angle_gamma   90.00
#
_symmetry.space_group_name_H-M   'P 1'
#
loop_
_entity.id
_entity.type
_entity.pdbx_description
1 polymer ?
#
loop_
_entity_poly.entity_id
_entity_poly.type
_entity_poly.pdbx_seq_one_letter_code
_entity_poly.pdbx_strand_id
1 'polypeptide(L)' 'MVQYYSIFGRQVGSHYLSMAVLAAIFGGSYAALSGPSKAPAAAPPINASSSDEADFIKKFLDQAEADDKKTKH' A
#
# COMPACT_ATOMS: atom_id res chain seq x y z
N MET A 1 -26.96 -3.52 -31.83
CA MET A 1 -27.96 -2.74 -31.05
C MET A 1 -27.44 -2.57 -29.64
N VAL A 2 -27.25 -1.34 -29.16
CA VAL A 2 -26.78 -1.09 -27.77
C VAL A 2 -27.91 -1.46 -26.82
N GLN A 3 -27.61 -2.33 -25.85
CA GLN A 3 -28.57 -2.74 -24.83
C GLN A 3 -28.70 -1.60 -23.81
N TYR A 4 -29.92 -1.20 -23.49
CA TYR A 4 -30.20 -0.18 -22.48
C TYR A 4 -30.88 -0.83 -21.28
N TYR A 5 -30.42 -0.49 -20.08
CA TYR A 5 -30.99 -0.96 -18.83
C TYR A 5 -31.65 0.21 -18.11
N SER A 6 -32.88 0.01 -17.60
CA SER A 6 -33.56 1.00 -16.77
C SER A 6 -33.01 0.94 -15.35
N ILE A 7 -32.28 1.97 -14.96
CA ILE A 7 -31.67 2.10 -13.64
C ILE A 7 -32.22 3.38 -13.01
N PHE A 8 -32.89 3.25 -11.86
CA PHE A 8 -33.56 4.36 -11.17
C PHE A 8 -34.48 5.19 -12.09
N GLY A 9 -35.18 4.55 -13.02
CA GLY A 9 -36.09 5.20 -13.96
C GLY A 9 -35.41 5.92 -15.14
N ARG A 10 -34.10 5.78 -15.31
CA ARG A 10 -33.36 6.29 -16.47
C ARG A 10 -32.76 5.16 -17.29
N GLN A 11 -32.82 5.28 -18.62
CA GLN A 11 -32.16 4.32 -19.51
C GLN A 11 -30.66 4.61 -19.56
N VAL A 12 -29.87 3.64 -19.12
CA VAL A 12 -28.40 3.69 -19.15
C VAL A 12 -27.91 2.70 -20.19
N GLY A 13 -27.07 3.17 -21.11
CA GLY A 13 -26.45 2.30 -22.12
C GLY A 13 -25.53 1.30 -21.47
N SER A 14 -25.57 0.04 -21.92
CA SER A 14 -24.83 -1.07 -21.31
C SER A 14 -23.34 -0.81 -21.20
N HIS A 15 -22.77 -0.08 -22.16
CA HIS A 15 -21.32 0.18 -22.20
C HIS A 15 -20.89 1.12 -21.07
N TYR A 16 -21.66 2.17 -20.80
CA TYR A 16 -21.39 3.08 -19.69
C TYR A 16 -21.59 2.39 -18.34
N LEU A 17 -22.64 1.57 -18.24
CA LEU A 17 -22.92 0.82 -17.02
C LEU A 17 -21.77 -0.15 -16.69
N SER A 18 -21.33 -0.93 -17.67
CA SER A 18 -20.23 -1.88 -17.47
C SER A 18 -18.94 -1.18 -17.08
N MET A 19 -18.61 -0.05 -17.74
CA MET A 19 -17.40 0.70 -17.42
C MET A 19 -17.46 1.31 -16.00
N ALA A 20 -18.63 1.80 -15.57
CA ALA A 20 -18.81 2.31 -14.23
C ALA A 20 -18.64 1.21 -13.16
N VAL A 21 -19.22 0.02 -13.38
CA VAL A 21 -19.09 -1.12 -12.47
C VAL A 21 -17.64 -1.59 -12.38
N LEU A 22 -16.94 -1.72 -13.53
CA LEU A 22 -15.53 -2.10 -13.55
C LEU A 22 -14.68 -1.05 -12.80
N ALA A 23 -14.84 0.24 -13.10
CA ALA A 23 -14.12 1.31 -12.41
C ALA A 23 -14.39 1.32 -10.90
N ALA A 24 -15.64 1.06 -10.47
CA ALA A 24 -15.99 0.98 -9.06
C ALA A 24 -15.33 -0.20 -8.35
N ILE A 25 -15.26 -1.38 -8.99
CA ILE A 25 -14.61 -2.56 -8.42
C ILE A 25 -13.10 -2.33 -8.34
N PHE A 26 -12.46 -1.89 -9.42
CA PHE A 26 -11.00 -1.66 -9.43
C PHE A 26 -10.59 -0.50 -8.53
N GLY A 27 -11.30 0.63 -8.59
CA GLY A 27 -11.03 1.78 -7.73
C GLY A 27 -11.33 1.50 -6.26
N GLY A 28 -12.44 0.81 -5.98
CA GLY A 28 -12.83 0.44 -4.62
C GLY A 28 -11.91 -0.59 -4.00
N SER A 29 -11.53 -1.63 -4.75
CA SER A 29 -10.56 -2.63 -4.28
C SER A 29 -9.18 -2.01 -4.07
N TYR A 30 -8.72 -1.14 -4.98
CA TYR A 30 -7.47 -0.41 -4.79
C TYR A 30 -7.52 0.48 -3.55
N ALA A 31 -8.58 1.26 -3.34
CA ALA A 31 -8.71 2.09 -2.15
C ALA A 31 -8.79 1.27 -0.85
N ALA A 32 -9.48 0.13 -0.88
CA ALA A 32 -9.61 -0.76 0.28
C ALA A 32 -8.30 -1.50 0.62
N LEU A 33 -7.51 -1.89 -0.38
CA LEU A 33 -6.22 -2.58 -0.19
C LEU A 33 -5.03 -1.62 -0.09
N SER A 34 -5.17 -0.38 -0.54
CA SER A 34 -4.24 0.73 -0.33
C SER A 34 -4.33 1.20 1.12
N GLY A 35 -4.13 0.29 2.07
CA GLY A 35 -3.90 0.64 3.45
C GLY A 35 -2.67 1.57 3.57
N PRO A 36 -2.58 2.36 4.65
CA PRO A 36 -1.43 3.23 4.87
C PRO A 36 -0.15 2.39 4.77
N SER A 37 0.86 2.92 4.08
CA SER A 37 2.21 2.36 4.11
C SER A 37 2.56 2.15 5.57
N LYS A 38 2.87 0.90 5.95
CA LYS A 38 3.29 0.59 7.32
C LYS A 38 4.40 1.60 7.65
N ALA A 39 4.18 2.42 8.68
CA ALA A 39 5.27 3.20 9.25
C ALA A 39 6.44 2.24 9.46
N PRO A 40 7.69 2.64 9.14
CA PRO A 40 8.84 1.77 9.32
C PRO A 40 8.74 1.16 10.71
N ALA A 41 8.74 -0.18 10.76
CA ALA A 41 8.57 -0.91 12.00
C ALA A 41 9.53 -0.28 13.01
N ALA A 42 9.00 0.29 14.09
CA ALA A 42 9.83 0.91 15.11
C ALA A 42 10.83 -0.15 15.55
N ALA A 43 12.12 0.13 15.33
CA ALA A 43 13.19 -0.80 15.67
C ALA A 43 13.01 -1.23 17.14
N PRO A 44 13.20 -2.53 17.46
CA PRO A 44 13.04 -3.01 18.83
C PRO A 44 13.87 -2.13 19.77
N PRO A 45 13.35 -1.77 20.97
CA PRO A 45 14.07 -0.93 21.91
C PRO A 45 15.49 -1.44 22.12
N ILE A 46 16.49 -0.62 21.79
CA ILE A 46 17.91 -0.95 21.92
C ILE A 46 18.20 -1.06 23.42
N ASN A 47 18.12 -2.27 23.96
CA ASN A 47 18.39 -2.56 25.36
C ASN A 47 19.91 -2.79 25.51
N ALA A 48 20.67 -1.70 25.59
CA ALA A 48 22.12 -1.70 25.75
C ALA A 48 22.48 -1.32 27.19
N SER A 49 23.40 -2.06 27.82
CA SER A 49 23.81 -1.80 29.21
C SER A 49 24.81 -0.64 29.34
N SER A 50 25.34 -0.15 28.20
CA SER A 50 26.29 0.97 28.11
C SER A 50 26.04 1.81 26.85
N SER A 51 26.42 3.10 26.88
CA SER A 51 26.24 4.03 25.76
C SER A 51 26.98 3.61 24.49
N ASP A 52 28.17 3.01 24.63
CA ASP A 52 28.97 2.54 23.49
C ASP A 52 28.33 1.35 22.76
N GLU A 53 27.68 0.46 23.50
CA GLU A 53 26.95 -0.68 22.92
C GLU A 53 25.75 -0.21 22.10
N ALA A 54 25.04 0.82 22.57
CA ALA A 54 23.92 1.40 21.83
C ALA A 54 24.36 1.99 20.49
N ASP A 55 25.50 2.67 20.45
CA ASP A 55 26.00 3.30 19.24
C ASP A 55 26.59 2.29 18.25
N PHE A 56 27.15 1.18 18.74
CA PHE A 56 27.52 0.05 17.89
C PHE A 56 26.30 -0.60 17.24
N ILE A 57 25.23 -0.89 18.01
CA ILE A 57 24.02 -1.53 17.48
C ILE A 57 23.32 -0.62 16.45
N LYS A 58 23.27 0.69 16.69
CA LYS A 58 22.74 1.65 15.70
C LYS A 58 23.52 1.61 14.39
N LYS A 59 24.86 1.69 14.45
CA LYS A 59 25.71 1.64 13.25
C LYS A 59 25.58 0.31 12.50
N PHE A 60 25.43 -0.79 13.22
CA PHE A 60 25.23 -2.12 12.63
C PHE A 60 23.87 -2.22 11.92
N LEU A 61 22.80 -1.73 12.55
CA LEU A 61 21.46 -1.68 11.94
C LEU A 61 21.43 -0.78 10.71
N ASP A 62 22.02 0.41 10.78
CA ASP A 62 22.09 1.35 9.65
C ASP A 62 22.84 0.75 8.45
N GLN A 63 23.93 0.01 8.69
CA GLN A 63 24.65 -0.71 7.63
C GLN A 63 23.83 -1.85 7.04
N ALA A 64 23.16 -2.65 7.88
CA ALA A 64 22.31 -3.74 7.42
C ALA A 64 21.14 -3.24 6.56
N GLU A 65 20.47 -2.14 6.96
CA GLU A 65 19.41 -1.53 6.16
C GLU A 65 19.93 -0.92 4.84
N ALA A 66 21.13 -0.33 4.86
CA ALA A 66 21.75 0.23 3.66
C ALA A 66 22.12 -0.85 2.64
N ASP A 67 22.58 -2.02 3.08
CA ASP A 67 22.93 -3.13 2.20
C ASP A 67 21.69 -3.89 1.70
N ASP A 68 20.62 -3.98 2.50
CA ASP A 68 19.34 -4.56 2.08
C ASP A 68 18.62 -3.68 1.02
N LYS A 69 18.86 -2.35 1.04
CA LYS A 69 18.40 -1.43 -0.01
C LYS A 69 19.22 -1.51 -1.30
N LYS A 70 20.53 -1.80 -1.24
CA LYS A 70 21.38 -1.93 -2.43
C LYS A 70 21.16 -3.24 -3.18
N THR A 71 20.74 -4.30 -2.49
CA THR A 71 20.52 -5.63 -3.08
C THR A 71 19.14 -5.82 -3.73
N LYS A 72 18.20 -4.89 -3.51
CA LYS A 72 16.84 -4.91 -4.10
C LYS A 72 16.68 -4.06 -5.37
N HIS A 73 17.77 -3.61 -5.99
CA HIS A 73 17.77 -2.87 -7.26
C HIS A 73 18.36 -3.68 -8.41
#